data_AF-A0A381ZHA4-F1
#
_entry.id   AF-A0A381ZHA4-F1
#
_cell.length_a   1.000
_cell.length_b   1.000
_cell.length_c   1.000
_cell.angle_alpha   90.00
_cell.angle_beta   90.00
_cell.angle_gamma   90.00
#
_symmetry.space_group_name_H-M   'P 1'
#
loop_
_entity.id
_entity.type
_entity.pdbx_description
1 polymer ?
#
loop_
_entity_poly.entity_id
_entity_poly.type
_entity_poly.pdbx_seq_one_letter_code
_entity_poly.pdbx_strand_id
1 'polypeptide(L)'
;MNRFFLFGCFLVAAAATAADWTQWRGSQRNGLVSGGVPLLDAWPEDGPNLLWRSETIPSGDDGGHGSLVVADGKVYISLVWQDDQPSENREINELIMRKLGHRSLALPEPLIEKMEKDRLSLGPRLRGRRLTEWAEKWVADNLDKDQTKRVGSWIISRFKKGKAAIPYADLRTLAQLGNQRFPNDAALR
;
A
#
# COMPACT_ATOMS: atom_id res chain seq x y z
N MET A 1 33.17 -35.48 63.33
CA MET A 1 32.16 -35.65 62.26
C MET A 1 31.74 -34.26 61.77
N ASN A 2 32.38 -33.73 60.72
CA ASN A 2 32.02 -32.44 60.13
C ASN A 2 31.12 -32.68 58.92
N ARG A 3 29.84 -32.27 59.03
CA ARG A 3 28.90 -32.25 57.91
C ARG A 3 29.02 -30.90 57.21
N PHE A 4 29.66 -30.87 56.05
CA PHE A 4 29.59 -29.74 55.13
C PHE A 4 28.25 -29.77 54.40
N PHE A 5 27.40 -28.76 54.62
CA PHE A 5 26.22 -28.51 53.79
C PHE A 5 26.66 -27.72 52.55
N LEU A 6 26.60 -28.34 51.38
CA LEU A 6 26.73 -27.66 50.10
C LEU A 6 25.40 -26.97 49.78
N PHE A 7 25.37 -25.65 49.89
CA PHE A 7 24.25 -24.82 49.46
C PHE A 7 24.33 -24.67 47.93
N GLY A 8 23.54 -25.46 47.21
CA GLY A 8 23.46 -25.39 45.75
C GLY A 8 22.79 -24.08 45.31
N CYS A 9 23.55 -23.19 44.68
CA CYS A 9 23.05 -21.96 44.10
C CYS A 9 22.30 -22.28 42.79
N PHE A 10 20.97 -22.33 42.84
CA PHE A 10 20.13 -22.51 41.65
C PHE A 10 20.11 -21.17 40.88
N LEU A 11 20.89 -21.08 39.81
CA LEU A 11 20.80 -20.00 38.83
C LEU A 11 19.47 -20.13 38.09
N VAL A 12 18.46 -19.37 38.52
CA VAL A 12 17.23 -19.18 37.75
C VAL A 12 17.58 -18.30 36.55
N ALA A 13 17.80 -18.93 35.39
CA ALA A 13 17.85 -18.21 34.13
C ALA A 13 16.46 -17.60 33.88
N ALA A 14 16.34 -16.29 34.06
CA ALA A 14 15.16 -15.56 33.63
C ALA A 14 15.11 -15.65 32.10
N ALA A 15 14.32 -16.59 31.58
CA ALA A 15 13.97 -16.60 30.17
C ALA A 15 13.22 -15.28 29.91
N ALA A 16 13.87 -14.35 29.22
CA ALA A 16 13.21 -13.18 28.68
C ALA A 16 12.21 -13.69 27.63
N THR A 17 10.98 -13.95 28.04
CA THR A 17 9.88 -14.16 27.11
C THR A 17 9.64 -12.82 26.45
N ALA A 18 10.05 -12.65 25.19
CA ALA A 18 9.50 -11.58 24.37
C ALA A 18 7.98 -11.68 24.50
N ALA A 19 7.32 -10.64 24.99
CA ALA A 19 5.90 -10.71 25.26
C ALA A 19 5.17 -11.03 23.95
N ASP A 20 4.45 -12.14 23.93
CA ASP A 20 3.67 -12.53 22.77
C ASP A 20 2.68 -11.40 22.40
N TRP A 21 2.57 -11.14 21.09
CA TRP A 21 1.59 -10.21 20.52
C TRP A 21 0.44 -11.00 19.91
N THR A 22 -0.26 -11.76 20.75
CA THR A 22 -1.19 -12.83 20.33
C THR A 22 -2.48 -12.36 19.65
N GLN A 23 -2.79 -11.06 19.62
CA GLN A 23 -4.05 -10.57 19.07
C GLN A 23 -3.94 -9.14 18.51
N TRP A 24 -5.00 -8.70 17.82
CA TRP A 24 -5.07 -7.37 17.22
C TRP A 24 -4.81 -6.29 18.27
N ARG A 25 -3.78 -5.46 18.00
CA ARG A 25 -3.30 -4.40 18.89
C ARG A 25 -2.74 -4.88 20.24
N GLY A 26 -2.27 -6.13 20.32
CA GLY A 26 -1.59 -6.70 21.47
C GLY A 26 -2.53 -7.19 22.56
N SER A 27 -1.98 -7.75 23.64
CA SER A 27 -2.74 -8.38 24.74
C SER A 27 -3.81 -7.48 25.37
N GLN A 28 -3.58 -6.16 25.40
CA GLN A 28 -4.55 -5.17 25.90
C GLN A 28 -5.37 -4.48 24.78
N ARG A 29 -5.16 -4.84 23.52
CA ARG A 29 -5.81 -4.25 22.32
C ARG A 29 -5.62 -2.74 22.18
N ASN A 30 -4.63 -2.17 22.84
CA ASN A 30 -4.34 -0.73 22.83
C ASN A 30 -3.23 -0.34 21.86
N GLY A 31 -2.52 -1.30 21.27
CA GLY A 31 -1.45 -1.07 20.30
C GLY A 31 -0.14 -0.63 20.94
N LEU A 32 0.03 -0.88 22.24
CA LEU A 32 1.21 -0.50 23.00
C LEU A 32 2.00 -1.74 23.43
N VAL A 33 3.33 -1.69 23.23
CA VAL A 33 4.27 -2.67 23.80
C VAL A 33 4.77 -2.10 25.12
N SER A 34 4.29 -2.63 26.25
CA SER A 34 4.74 -2.22 27.59
C SER A 34 5.98 -3.01 28.01
N GLY A 35 7.00 -2.34 28.54
CA GLY A 35 8.22 -3.00 29.02
C GLY A 35 9.12 -3.59 27.93
N GLY A 36 8.92 -3.16 26.67
CA GLY A 36 9.80 -3.52 25.56
C GLY A 36 11.17 -2.86 25.64
N VAL A 37 12.07 -3.31 24.77
CA VAL A 37 13.36 -2.64 24.56
C VAL A 37 13.08 -1.19 24.11
N PRO A 38 13.79 -0.19 24.66
CA PRO A 38 13.67 1.19 24.18
C PRO A 38 13.85 1.25 22.66
N LEU A 39 12.96 1.98 22.00
CA LEU A 39 13.14 2.27 20.58
C LEU A 39 14.35 3.19 20.39
N LEU A 40 15.00 3.09 19.24
CA LEU A 40 16.08 4.00 18.89
C LEU A 40 15.54 5.43 18.74
N ASP A 41 16.21 6.41 19.35
CA ASP A 41 15.90 7.83 19.16
C ASP A 41 16.16 8.30 17.73
N ALA A 42 17.14 7.67 17.05
CA ALA A 42 17.45 7.89 15.65
C ALA A 42 17.90 6.58 14.98
N TRP A 43 17.52 6.40 13.72
CA TRP A 43 18.03 5.28 12.93
C TRP A 43 19.50 5.50 12.55
N PRO A 44 20.32 4.44 12.49
CA PRO A 44 21.64 4.51 11.87
C PRO A 44 21.56 4.99 10.42
N GLU A 45 22.67 5.52 9.88
CA GLU A 45 22.74 5.99 8.48
C GLU A 45 22.35 4.89 7.48
N ASP A 46 22.81 3.66 7.71
CA ASP A 46 22.47 2.48 6.90
C ASP A 46 21.12 1.83 7.28
N GLY A 47 20.42 2.40 8.27
CA GLY A 47 19.17 1.87 8.80
C GLY A 47 19.33 0.71 9.81
N PRO A 48 18.22 0.20 10.37
CA PRO A 48 18.24 -0.95 11.24
C PRO A 48 18.62 -2.23 10.47
N ASN A 49 19.33 -3.14 11.15
CA ASN A 49 19.71 -4.42 10.55
C ASN A 49 18.47 -5.25 10.17
N LEU A 50 18.37 -5.66 8.91
CA LEU A 50 17.29 -6.51 8.42
C LEU A 50 17.53 -7.96 8.86
N LEU A 51 16.74 -8.43 9.84
CA LEU A 51 16.87 -9.80 10.35
C LEU A 51 16.30 -10.84 9.38
N TRP A 52 15.15 -10.54 8.76
CA TRP A 52 14.47 -11.42 7.82
C TRP A 52 13.49 -10.62 6.96
N ARG A 53 13.09 -11.22 5.83
CA ARG A 53 12.08 -10.70 4.92
C ARG A 53 11.23 -11.85 4.43
N SER A 54 9.91 -11.72 4.51
CA SER A 54 9.00 -12.70 3.90
C SER A 54 8.99 -12.56 2.38
N GLU A 55 8.39 -13.55 1.72
CA GLU A 55 7.81 -13.41 0.39
C GLU A 55 6.75 -12.30 0.34
N THR A 56 6.29 -11.98 -0.87
CA THR A 56 5.20 -11.02 -1.06
C THR A 56 3.90 -11.61 -0.53
N ILE A 57 3.30 -10.90 0.43
CA ILE A 57 2.02 -11.28 1.02
C ILE A 57 0.91 -10.48 0.31
N PRO A 58 -0.14 -11.15 -0.23
CA PRO A 58 -1.28 -10.46 -0.82
C PRO A 58 -1.91 -9.49 0.18
N SER A 59 -2.30 -8.30 -0.29
CA SER A 59 -2.89 -7.27 0.57
C SER A 59 -3.83 -6.36 -0.21
N GLY A 60 -4.64 -5.58 0.51
CA GLY A 60 -5.60 -4.67 -0.11
C GLY A 60 -6.66 -5.44 -0.88
N ASP A 61 -6.81 -5.11 -2.16
CA ASP A 61 -7.80 -5.74 -3.04
C ASP A 61 -7.54 -7.22 -3.28
N ASP A 62 -6.31 -7.71 -3.11
CA ASP A 62 -5.91 -9.09 -3.45
C ASP A 62 -5.74 -10.00 -2.22
N GLY A 63 -5.78 -9.45 -1.00
CA GLY A 63 -5.48 -10.19 0.23
C GLY A 63 -6.10 -9.66 1.51
N GLY A 64 -6.87 -8.56 1.42
CA GLY A 64 -7.45 -7.88 2.57
C GLY A 64 -6.44 -7.07 3.39
N HIS A 65 -6.89 -6.60 4.56
CA HIS A 65 -6.08 -5.85 5.51
C HIS A 65 -6.02 -6.61 6.84
N GLY A 66 -4.86 -7.16 7.15
CA GLY A 66 -4.58 -7.89 8.39
C GLY A 66 -3.52 -7.20 9.24
N SER A 67 -3.55 -7.46 10.55
CA SER A 67 -2.48 -7.10 11.47
C SER A 67 -1.66 -8.35 11.81
N LEU A 68 -0.37 -8.16 12.06
CA LEU A 68 0.53 -9.24 12.47
C LEU A 68 0.23 -9.65 13.91
N VAL A 69 0.29 -10.95 14.15
CA VAL A 69 0.18 -11.60 15.46
C VAL A 69 1.47 -12.38 15.70
N VAL A 70 2.03 -12.29 16.90
CA VAL A 70 3.23 -13.04 17.28
C VAL A 70 2.89 -13.94 18.46
N ALA A 71 3.12 -15.24 18.30
CA ALA A 71 2.90 -16.22 19.35
C ALA A 71 3.90 -17.37 19.18
N ASP A 72 4.52 -17.81 20.27
CA ASP A 72 5.42 -18.97 20.27
C ASP A 72 6.55 -18.85 19.23
N GLY A 73 7.18 -17.67 19.17
CA GLY A 73 8.25 -17.37 18.23
C GLY A 73 7.86 -17.34 16.74
N LYS A 74 6.56 -17.42 16.43
CA LYS A 74 6.02 -17.40 15.06
C LYS A 74 5.22 -16.14 14.80
N VAL A 75 5.24 -15.69 13.55
CA VAL A 75 4.45 -14.56 13.06
C VAL A 75 3.29 -15.11 12.22
N TYR A 76 2.09 -14.67 12.55
CA TYR A 76 0.86 -15.02 11.86
C TYR A 76 0.23 -13.76 11.26
N ILE A 77 -0.34 -13.91 10.07
CA ILE A 77 -1.14 -12.88 9.43
C ILE A 77 -2.39 -13.52 8.85
N SER A 78 -3.55 -12.91 9.11
CA SER A 78 -4.79 -13.32 8.46
C SER A 78 -4.84 -12.70 7.07
N LEU A 79 -5.01 -13.55 6.06
CA LEU A 79 -5.15 -13.16 4.67
C LEU A 79 -6.52 -13.58 4.16
N VAL A 80 -7.07 -12.80 3.25
CA VAL A 80 -8.22 -13.22 2.44
C VAL A 80 -7.66 -13.75 1.13
N TRP A 81 -7.46 -15.06 1.03
CA TRP A 81 -7.06 -15.68 -0.23
C TRP A 81 -8.16 -15.48 -1.27
N GLN A 82 -7.78 -14.89 -2.40
CA GLN A 82 -8.66 -14.75 -3.55
C GLN A 82 -8.25 -15.74 -4.63
N ASP A 83 -9.24 -16.25 -5.35
CA ASP A 83 -9.06 -17.07 -6.53
C ASP A 83 -9.71 -16.36 -7.72
N ASP A 84 -8.92 -16.04 -8.74
CA ASP A 84 -9.36 -15.31 -9.92
C ASP A 84 -9.95 -16.28 -10.94
N GLN A 85 -11.27 -16.42 -10.90
CA GLN A 85 -12.03 -17.23 -11.85
C GLN A 85 -12.60 -16.35 -12.97
N PRO A 86 -12.37 -16.67 -14.25
CA PRO A 86 -12.96 -15.92 -15.36
C PRO A 86 -14.50 -15.94 -15.28
N SER A 87 -15.11 -14.76 -15.27
CA SER A 87 -16.58 -14.63 -15.37
C SER A 87 -17.02 -14.68 -16.83
N GLU A 88 -18.16 -15.33 -17.09
CA GLU A 88 -18.85 -15.22 -18.38
C GLU A 88 -19.37 -13.79 -18.58
N ASN A 89 -19.85 -13.16 -17.51
CA ASN A 89 -20.36 -11.80 -17.57
C ASN A 89 -19.23 -10.78 -17.68
N ARG A 90 -19.51 -9.63 -18.28
CA ARG A 90 -18.65 -8.44 -18.18
C ARG A 90 -19.34 -7.41 -17.30
N GLU A 91 -18.55 -6.66 -16.56
CA GLU A 91 -19.09 -5.63 -15.67
C GLU A 91 -18.28 -4.36 -15.78
N ILE A 92 -18.98 -3.23 -15.77
CA ILE A 92 -18.42 -1.95 -15.38
C ILE A 92 -18.91 -1.73 -13.96
N ASN A 93 -18.01 -1.76 -13.00
CA ASN A 93 -18.31 -1.60 -11.58
C ASN A 93 -17.16 -0.86 -10.88
N GLU A 94 -17.34 -0.56 -9.59
CA GLU A 94 -16.34 0.20 -8.82
C GLU A 94 -14.95 -0.44 -8.81
N LEU A 95 -14.87 -1.78 -8.69
CA LEU A 95 -13.60 -2.51 -8.69
C LEU A 95 -12.88 -2.36 -10.02
N ILE A 96 -13.60 -2.51 -11.15
CA ILE A 96 -13.03 -2.31 -12.49
C ILE A 96 -12.57 -0.87 -12.66
N MET A 97 -13.38 0.12 -12.26
CA MET A 97 -12.98 1.52 -12.35
C MET A 97 -11.74 1.84 -11.51
N ARG A 98 -11.61 1.23 -10.32
CA ARG A 98 -10.42 1.33 -9.48
C ARG A 98 -9.20 0.68 -10.15
N LYS A 99 -9.35 -0.51 -10.73
CA LYS A 99 -8.28 -1.20 -11.49
C LYS A 99 -7.83 -0.41 -12.73
N LEU A 100 -8.76 0.25 -13.42
CA LEU A 100 -8.45 1.18 -14.53
C LEU A 100 -7.81 2.49 -14.06
N GLY A 101 -7.77 2.72 -12.74
CA GLY A 101 -7.19 3.90 -12.13
C GLY A 101 -8.04 5.16 -12.31
N HIS A 102 -9.36 5.03 -12.44
CA HIS A 102 -10.23 6.19 -12.40
C HIS A 102 -10.20 6.85 -11.01
N ARG A 103 -10.17 8.17 -11.00
CA ARG A 103 -10.27 9.00 -9.81
C ARG A 103 -11.08 10.24 -10.15
N SER A 104 -12.01 10.63 -9.29
CA SER A 104 -12.64 11.94 -9.38
C SER A 104 -11.65 13.02 -8.99
N LEU A 105 -11.31 13.92 -9.91
CA LEU A 105 -10.30 14.94 -9.68
C LEU A 105 -10.82 16.16 -8.92
N ALA A 106 -12.09 16.52 -9.10
CA ALA A 106 -12.65 17.77 -8.58
C ALA A 106 -11.74 18.99 -8.84
N LEU A 107 -11.12 19.02 -10.03
CA LEU A 107 -10.28 20.12 -10.53
C LEU A 107 -11.03 20.88 -11.64
N PRO A 108 -10.70 22.16 -11.88
CA PRO A 108 -11.24 22.90 -13.03
C PRO A 108 -10.91 22.21 -14.36
N GLU A 109 -11.85 22.20 -15.30
CA GLU A 109 -11.66 21.55 -16.62
C GLU A 109 -10.43 22.06 -17.38
N PRO A 110 -10.12 23.37 -17.43
CA PRO A 110 -8.91 23.85 -18.13
C PRO A 110 -7.61 23.26 -17.57
N LEU A 111 -7.57 22.97 -16.28
CA LEU A 111 -6.41 22.36 -15.62
C LEU A 111 -6.29 20.87 -15.97
N ILE A 112 -7.42 20.17 -16.10
CA ILE A 112 -7.47 18.78 -16.54
C ILE A 112 -7.02 18.65 -18.00
N GLU A 113 -7.49 19.54 -18.87
CA GLU A 113 -7.05 19.61 -20.27
C GLU A 113 -5.56 19.90 -20.37
N LYS A 114 -5.05 20.87 -19.60
CA LYS A 114 -3.62 21.17 -19.52
C LYS A 114 -2.82 19.94 -19.09
N MET A 115 -3.25 19.23 -18.04
CA MET A 115 -2.61 18.02 -17.56
C MET A 115 -2.52 16.94 -18.64
N GLU A 116 -3.62 16.65 -19.35
CA GLU A 116 -3.63 15.62 -20.39
C GLU A 116 -2.79 16.03 -21.61
N LYS A 117 -2.82 17.32 -21.98
CA LYS A 117 -1.96 17.87 -23.04
C LYS A 117 -0.48 17.73 -22.68
N ASP A 118 -0.10 18.11 -21.47
CA ASP A 118 1.28 18.01 -20.97
C ASP A 118 1.72 16.54 -20.86
N ARG A 119 0.82 15.61 -20.51
CA ARG A 119 1.10 14.18 -20.48
C ARG A 119 1.43 13.62 -21.86
N LEU A 120 0.67 14.03 -22.87
CA LEU A 120 0.85 13.55 -24.25
C LEU A 120 2.07 14.17 -24.94
N SER A 121 2.51 15.35 -24.50
CA SER A 121 3.68 16.06 -25.04
C SER A 121 5.02 15.59 -24.44
N LEU A 122 5.01 14.68 -23.45
CA LEU A 122 6.22 14.16 -22.84
C LEU A 122 7.13 13.47 -23.85
N GLY A 123 8.37 13.95 -23.94
CA GLY A 123 9.39 13.39 -24.82
C GLY A 123 9.81 11.98 -24.38
N PRO A 124 10.09 11.06 -25.31
CA PRO A 124 10.42 9.67 -24.99
C PRO A 124 11.73 9.53 -24.20
N ARG A 125 12.59 10.56 -24.17
CA ARG A 125 13.85 10.58 -23.42
C ARG A 125 13.69 11.00 -21.95
N LEU A 126 12.56 11.59 -21.57
CA LEU A 126 12.29 11.97 -20.19
C LEU A 126 11.81 10.72 -19.43
N ARG A 127 12.72 10.08 -18.68
CA ARG A 127 12.45 8.82 -17.97
C ARG A 127 13.13 8.80 -16.59
N GLY A 128 12.78 7.81 -15.77
CA GLY A 128 13.40 7.55 -14.48
C GLY A 128 13.27 8.72 -13.50
N ARG A 129 14.38 9.08 -12.83
CA ARG A 129 14.42 10.16 -11.84
C ARG A 129 14.00 11.51 -12.42
N ARG A 130 14.53 11.86 -13.60
CA ARG A 130 14.21 13.13 -14.27
C ARG A 130 12.72 13.29 -14.57
N LEU A 131 12.04 12.21 -14.96
CA LEU A 131 10.59 12.22 -15.17
C LEU A 131 9.84 12.41 -13.85
N THR A 132 10.33 11.81 -12.77
CA THR A 132 9.72 11.94 -11.45
C THR A 132 9.82 13.37 -10.94
N GLU A 133 11.02 13.96 -10.99
CA GLU A 133 11.26 15.36 -10.59
C GLU A 133 10.45 16.34 -11.44
N TRP A 134 10.37 16.11 -12.76
CA TRP A 134 9.54 16.93 -13.65
C TRP A 134 8.06 16.85 -13.28
N ALA A 135 7.55 15.66 -12.99
CA ALA A 135 6.15 15.45 -12.65
C ALA A 135 5.79 16.05 -11.28
N GLU A 136 6.68 15.92 -10.30
CA GLU A 136 6.55 16.54 -8.98
C GLU A 136 6.56 18.06 -9.08
N LYS A 137 7.47 18.62 -9.90
CA LYS A 137 7.50 20.05 -10.19
C LYS A 137 6.22 20.51 -10.87
N TRP A 138 5.73 19.76 -11.86
CA TRP A 138 4.46 20.09 -12.53
C TRP A 138 3.32 20.17 -11.51
N VAL A 139 3.21 19.20 -10.60
CA VAL A 139 2.19 19.22 -9.55
C VAL A 139 2.34 20.44 -8.65
N ALA A 140 3.56 20.74 -8.18
CA ALA A 140 3.82 21.88 -7.32
C ALA A 140 3.52 23.24 -7.99
N ASP A 141 3.78 23.34 -9.29
CA ASP A 141 3.57 24.57 -10.06
C ASP A 141 2.09 24.79 -10.44
N ASN A 142 1.25 23.75 -10.42
CA ASN A 142 -0.12 23.81 -10.95
C ASN A 142 -1.23 23.54 -9.92
N LEU A 143 -0.92 22.91 -8.79
CA LEU A 143 -1.91 22.54 -7.77
C LEU A 143 -1.67 23.27 -6.45
N ASP A 144 -2.76 23.59 -5.74
CA ASP A 144 -2.66 24.02 -4.34
C ASP A 144 -2.29 22.84 -3.40
N LYS A 145 -2.05 23.16 -2.12
CA LYS A 145 -1.64 22.15 -1.13
C LYS A 145 -2.67 21.04 -0.93
N ASP A 146 -3.97 21.35 -0.97
CA ASP A 146 -5.03 20.38 -0.71
C ASP A 146 -5.36 19.58 -1.96
N GLN A 147 -5.33 20.20 -3.14
CA GLN A 147 -5.33 19.52 -4.44
C GLN A 147 -4.16 18.54 -4.54
N THR A 148 -2.94 18.97 -4.16
CA THR A 148 -1.75 18.11 -4.18
C THR A 148 -1.92 16.88 -3.31
N LYS A 149 -2.39 17.04 -2.07
CA LYS A 149 -2.69 15.91 -1.16
C LYS A 149 -3.74 14.96 -1.75
N ARG A 150 -4.77 15.51 -2.40
CA ARG A 150 -5.85 14.70 -2.96
C ARG A 150 -5.42 13.96 -4.22
N VAL A 151 -4.82 14.62 -5.21
CA VAL A 151 -4.64 14.05 -6.56
C VAL A 151 -3.21 14.06 -7.09
N GLY A 152 -2.26 14.69 -6.40
CA GLY A 152 -0.89 14.88 -6.88
C GLY A 152 -0.18 13.58 -7.26
N SER A 153 -0.20 12.58 -6.36
CA SER A 153 0.42 11.28 -6.61
C SER A 153 -0.18 10.55 -7.81
N TRP A 154 -1.50 10.68 -7.99
CA TRP A 154 -2.22 10.08 -9.12
C TRP A 154 -1.83 10.75 -10.44
N ILE A 155 -1.74 12.09 -10.47
CA ILE A 155 -1.30 12.84 -11.65
C ILE A 155 0.15 12.48 -12.03
N ILE A 156 1.06 12.41 -11.05
CA ILE A 156 2.43 11.95 -11.27
C ILE A 156 2.46 10.55 -11.88
N SER A 157 1.60 9.63 -11.41
CA SER A 157 1.52 8.28 -11.97
C SER A 157 1.09 8.29 -13.45
N ARG A 158 0.22 9.23 -13.85
CA ARG A 158 -0.20 9.38 -15.25
C ARG A 158 0.90 9.92 -16.14
N PHE A 159 1.68 10.89 -15.66
CA PHE A 159 2.87 11.34 -16.38
C PHE A 159 3.90 10.22 -16.56
N LYS A 160 4.10 9.39 -15.53
CA LYS A 160 4.98 8.22 -15.62
C LYS A 160 4.52 7.20 -16.66
N LYS A 161 3.20 7.00 -16.80
CA LYS A 161 2.60 6.15 -17.85
C LYS A 161 2.64 6.81 -19.23
N GLY A 162 2.71 8.13 -19.32
CA GLY A 162 2.73 8.87 -20.59
C GLY A 162 1.56 8.44 -21.47
N LYS A 163 1.84 8.11 -22.74
CA LYS A 163 0.84 7.66 -23.73
C LYS A 163 0.13 6.34 -23.37
N ALA A 164 0.70 5.53 -22.48
CA ALA A 164 0.08 4.27 -22.06
C ALA A 164 -1.04 4.46 -21.02
N ALA A 165 -1.21 5.66 -20.46
CA ALA A 165 -2.36 5.96 -19.60
C ALA A 165 -3.63 6.11 -20.44
N ILE A 166 -4.71 5.42 -20.04
CA ILE A 166 -6.06 5.61 -20.58
C ILE A 166 -6.42 7.09 -20.47
N PRO A 167 -6.86 7.76 -21.55
CA PRO A 167 -7.28 9.17 -21.52
C PRO A 167 -8.28 9.44 -20.41
N TYR A 168 -8.13 10.57 -19.73
CA TYR A 168 -9.00 10.86 -18.58
C TYR A 168 -10.47 11.06 -18.98
N ALA A 169 -10.73 11.58 -20.19
CA ALA A 169 -12.08 11.68 -20.74
C ALA A 169 -12.76 10.30 -20.88
N ASP A 170 -12.02 9.28 -21.33
CA ASP A 170 -12.54 7.92 -21.46
C ASP A 170 -12.84 7.32 -20.08
N LEU A 171 -11.95 7.53 -19.10
CA LEU A 171 -12.19 7.11 -17.71
C LEU A 171 -13.44 7.78 -17.13
N ARG A 172 -13.69 9.06 -17.42
CA ARG A 172 -14.92 9.76 -16.99
C ARG A 172 -16.15 9.19 -17.66
N THR A 173 -16.07 8.87 -18.95
CA THR A 173 -17.18 8.29 -19.72
C THR A 173 -17.56 6.93 -19.14
N LEU A 174 -16.56 6.07 -18.90
CA LEU A 174 -16.78 4.77 -18.26
C LEU A 174 -17.36 4.90 -16.84
N ALA A 175 -16.89 5.88 -16.06
CA ALA A 175 -17.41 6.13 -14.73
C ALA A 175 -18.89 6.56 -14.73
N GLN A 176 -19.35 7.26 -15.77
CA GLN A 176 -20.74 7.69 -15.93
C GLN A 176 -21.69 6.54 -16.27
N LEU A 177 -21.20 5.48 -16.90
CA LEU A 177 -22.00 4.28 -17.17
C LEU A 177 -22.44 3.59 -15.86
N GLY A 178 -21.66 3.77 -14.79
CA GLY A 178 -21.97 3.22 -13.47
C GLY A 178 -21.92 1.69 -13.46
N ASN A 179 -22.74 1.08 -12.59
CA ASN A 179 -22.82 -0.37 -12.45
C ASN A 179 -23.60 -1.00 -13.60
N GLN A 180 -22.90 -1.42 -14.65
CA GLN A 180 -23.47 -2.14 -15.79
C GLN A 180 -22.96 -3.57 -15.83
N ARG A 181 -23.85 -4.49 -16.21
CA ARG A 181 -23.53 -5.90 -16.40
C ARG A 181 -23.95 -6.33 -17.80
N PHE A 182 -23.06 -7.02 -18.47
CA PHE A 182 -23.24 -7.58 -19.80
C PHE A 182 -23.15 -9.09 -19.69
N PRO A 183 -24.01 -9.85 -20.40
CA PRO A 183 -24.04 -11.30 -20.29
C PRO A 183 -22.76 -11.98 -20.80
N ASN A 184 -22.05 -11.35 -21.74
CA ASN A 184 -20.84 -11.88 -22.35
C ASN A 184 -20.00 -10.77 -23.01
N ASP A 185 -18.85 -11.16 -23.57
CA ASP A 185 -17.93 -10.26 -24.26
C ASP A 185 -18.55 -9.60 -25.51
N ALA A 186 -19.36 -10.33 -26.28
CA ALA A 186 -19.99 -9.81 -27.49
C ALA A 186 -21.01 -8.71 -27.17
N ALA A 187 -21.69 -8.79 -26.03
CA ALA A 187 -22.64 -7.77 -25.57
C ALA A 187 -21.96 -6.49 -25.04
N LEU A 188 -20.66 -6.54 -24.70
CA LEU A 188 -19.90 -5.37 -24.27
C LEU A 188 -19.32 -4.57 -25.46
N ARG A 189 -19.06 -5.23 -26.59
CA ARG A 189 -18.41 -4.64 -27.78
C ARG A 189 -19.34 -3.70 -28.55
#